data_AF-A0A7R9AJY6-F1
#
_entry.id   AF-A0A7R9AJY6-F1
#
_cell.length_a   1.000
_cell.length_b   1.000
_cell.length_c   1.000
_cell.angle_alpha   90.00
_cell.angle_beta   90.00
_cell.angle_gamma   90.00
#
_symmetry.space_group_name_H-M   'P 1'
#
loop_
_entity.id
_entity.type
_entity.pdbx_description
1 polymer ?
#
loop_
_entity_poly.entity_id
_entity_poly.type
_entity_poly.pdbx_seq_one_letter_code
_entity_poly.pdbx_strand_id
1 'polypeptide(L)'
;AQLEFKFEVKFYPPDPAQLQEDITRLPCSFVTHALLGSYLAQSELGDYDPEEHGINYLEELRFAPNQSPELEEKVMELHRTHRGQTPAEAELHYLENAKKLAMYG
;
A
#
# COMPACT_ATOMS: atom_id res chain seq x y z
N ALA A 1 -9.65 30.11 9.25
CA ALA A 1 -8.57 29.13 9.01
C ALA A 1 -8.26 29.16 7.52
N GLN A 2 -7.04 29.49 7.12
CA GLN A 2 -6.62 29.47 5.72
C GLN A 2 -6.25 28.02 5.38
N LEU A 3 -6.92 27.42 4.37
CA LEU A 3 -6.44 26.19 3.76
C LEU A 3 -5.33 26.58 2.78
N GLU A 4 -4.07 26.26 3.12
CA GLU A 4 -2.99 26.25 2.14
C GLU A 4 -3.12 24.99 1.28
N PHE A 5 -3.54 25.17 0.03
CA PHE A 5 -3.43 24.14 -0.99
C PHE A 5 -2.05 24.25 -1.62
N LYS A 6 -1.19 23.27 -1.37
CA LYS A 6 0.15 23.20 -1.94
C LYS A 6 0.11 22.31 -3.18
N PHE A 7 0.07 22.93 -4.36
CA PHE A 7 0.13 22.21 -5.62
C PHE A 7 1.61 21.87 -5.90
N GLU A 8 1.98 20.60 -5.73
CA GLU A 8 3.34 20.11 -5.93
C GLU A 8 3.33 19.08 -7.07
N VAL A 9 3.83 19.46 -8.25
CA VAL A 9 4.05 18.50 -9.34
C VAL A 9 5.25 17.65 -8.97
N LYS A 10 5.00 16.56 -8.22
CA LYS A 10 6.04 15.59 -7.88
C LYS A 10 6.29 14.69 -9.08
N PHE A 11 7.34 15.00 -9.83
CA PHE A 11 7.99 14.02 -10.70
C PHE A 11 8.68 13.00 -9.79
N TYR A 12 7.96 11.92 -9.45
CA TYR A 12 8.58 10.83 -8.73
C TYR A 12 9.63 10.17 -9.64
N PRO A 13 10.84 9.91 -9.12
CA PRO A 13 11.86 9.20 -9.87
C PRO A 13 11.35 7.81 -10.27
N PRO A 14 11.88 7.21 -11.34
CA PRO A 14 11.48 5.89 -11.82
C PRO A 14 11.83 4.74 -10.85
N ASP A 15 12.30 5.05 -9.65
CA ASP A 15 12.75 4.08 -8.65
C ASP A 15 11.57 3.66 -7.74
N PRO A 16 11.14 2.39 -7.79
CA PRO A 16 10.00 1.89 -7.01
C PRO A 16 10.20 2.01 -5.49
N ALA A 17 11.45 1.96 -5.00
CA ALA A 17 11.74 2.09 -3.57
C ALA A 17 11.38 3.48 -3.03
N GLN A 18 11.59 4.52 -3.84
CA GLN A 18 11.33 5.91 -3.45
C GLN A 18 9.83 6.22 -3.43
N LEU A 19 9.06 5.58 -4.31
CA LEU A 19 7.59 5.66 -4.32
C LEU A 19 6.97 5.06 -3.05
N GLN A 20 7.47 3.92 -2.58
CA GLN A 20 6.96 3.28 -1.35
C GLN A 20 7.17 4.17 -0.11
N GLU A 21 8.36 4.78 0.03
CA GLU A 21 8.65 5.73 1.12
C GLU A 21 7.81 7.01 1.03
N ASP A 22 7.53 7.52 -0.17
CA ASP A 22 6.69 8.70 -0.33
C ASP A 22 5.22 8.42 -0.03
N ILE A 23 4.67 7.28 -0.47
CA ILE A 23 3.27 6.89 -0.23
C ILE A 23 2.98 6.69 1.25
N THR A 24 3.89 6.03 1.98
CA THR A 24 3.78 5.88 3.44
C THR A 24 3.80 7.21 4.18
N ARG A 25 4.15 8.32 3.50
CA ARG A 25 4.20 9.68 4.06
C ARG A 25 3.13 10.62 3.47
N LEU A 26 2.37 10.19 2.47
CA LEU A 26 1.27 10.97 1.90
C LEU A 26 0.03 10.88 2.82
N PRO A 27 -0.74 11.97 2.99
CA PRO A 27 -2.03 11.93 3.68
C PRO A 27 -3.08 11.21 2.80
N CYS A 28 -2.95 9.89 2.65
CA CYS A 28 -3.89 9.06 1.92
C CYS A 28 -5.04 8.60 2.83
N SER A 29 -6.19 8.27 2.23
CA SER A 29 -7.34 7.75 2.98
C SER A 29 -7.02 6.38 3.60
N PHE A 30 -7.80 5.98 4.62
CA PHE A 30 -7.71 4.63 5.21
C PHE A 30 -7.85 3.54 4.14
N VAL A 31 -8.84 3.67 3.25
CA VAL A 31 -9.11 2.71 2.17
C VAL A 31 -7.92 2.59 1.23
N THR A 32 -7.28 3.72 0.93
CA THR A 32 -6.10 3.76 0.07
C THR A 32 -4.91 3.03 0.70
N HIS A 33 -4.63 3.29 1.98
CA HIS A 33 -3.58 2.57 2.70
C HIS A 33 -3.86 1.07 2.77
N ALA A 34 -5.12 0.68 3.00
CA ALA A 34 -5.50 -0.72 3.03
C ALA A 34 -5.30 -1.41 1.67
N LEU A 35 -5.69 -0.74 0.58
CA LEU A 35 -5.52 -1.26 -0.77
C LEU A 35 -4.04 -1.40 -1.15
N LEU A 36 -3.24 -0.35 -0.96
CA LEU A 36 -1.82 -0.39 -1.27
C LEU A 36 -1.07 -1.38 -0.39
N GLY A 37 -1.39 -1.42 0.91
CA GLY A 37 -0.86 -2.43 1.84
C GLY A 37 -1.18 -3.86 1.39
N SER A 38 -2.37 -4.10 0.81
CA SER A 38 -2.75 -5.42 0.32
C SER A 38 -1.94 -5.87 -0.90
N TYR A 39 -1.59 -4.95 -1.80
CA TYR A 39 -0.71 -5.26 -2.92
C TYR A 39 0.74 -5.43 -2.48
N LEU A 40 1.19 -4.65 -1.49
CA LEU A 40 2.51 -4.84 -0.90
C LEU A 40 2.64 -6.21 -0.22
N ALA A 41 1.62 -6.64 0.52
CA ALA A 41 1.59 -7.97 1.13
C ALA A 41 1.66 -9.07 0.05
N GLN A 42 0.87 -8.95 -1.01
CA GLN A 42 0.88 -9.92 -2.12
C GLN A 42 2.23 -9.92 -2.87
N SER A 43 2.89 -8.77 -3.04
CA SER A 43 4.18 -8.70 -3.73
C SER A 43 5.33 -9.30 -2.89
N GLU A 44 5.34 -9.04 -1.59
CA GLU A 44 6.40 -9.50 -0.68
C GLU A 44 6.21 -10.96 -0.24
N LEU A 45 4.96 -11.37 0.00
CA LEU A 45 4.63 -12.64 0.65
C LEU A 45 4.00 -13.66 -0.32
N GLY A 46 3.51 -13.23 -1.48
CA GLY A 46 2.76 -14.08 -2.39
C GLY A 46 1.33 -14.33 -1.88
N ASP A 47 0.74 -15.47 -2.28
CA ASP A 47 -0.63 -15.80 -1.88
C ASP A 47 -0.75 -16.01 -0.36
N TYR A 48 -1.84 -15.48 0.22
CA TYR A 48 -2.18 -15.77 1.61
C TYR A 48 -2.35 -17.28 1.85
N ASP A 49 -1.56 -17.80 2.79
CA ASP A 49 -1.63 -19.16 3.33
C ASP A 49 -1.93 -19.12 4.84
N PRO A 50 -3.06 -19.67 5.33
CA PRO A 50 -3.39 -19.66 6.76
C PRO A 50 -2.46 -20.52 7.64
N GLU A 51 -1.68 -21.44 7.09
CA GLU A 51 -0.70 -22.24 7.83
C GLU A 51 0.61 -21.47 8.06
N GLU A 52 0.99 -20.60 7.11
CA GLU A 52 2.21 -19.78 7.20
C GLU A 52 1.94 -18.39 7.79
N HIS A 53 0.79 -17.80 7.47
CA HIS A 53 0.43 -16.44 7.85
C HIS A 53 -0.40 -16.44 9.14
N GLY A 54 0.29 -16.33 10.28
CA GLY A 54 -0.33 -16.12 11.59
C GLY A 54 -0.99 -14.73 11.70
N ILE A 55 -1.68 -14.44 12.81
CA ILE A 55 -2.48 -13.19 12.98
C ILE A 55 -1.72 -11.87 12.80
N ASN A 56 -0.40 -11.89 12.89
CA ASN A 56 0.46 -10.69 12.93
C ASN A 56 1.48 -10.66 11.76
N TYR A 57 1.23 -11.40 10.68
CA TYR A 57 2.19 -11.53 9.57
C TYR A 57 2.50 -10.20 8.83
N LEU A 58 1.71 -9.16 9.09
CA LEU A 58 1.90 -7.82 8.53
C LEU A 58 2.76 -6.90 9.40
N GLU A 59 3.15 -7.30 10.62
CA GLU A 59 3.91 -6.44 11.55
C GLU A 59 5.26 -5.98 10.96
N GLU A 60 5.87 -6.80 10.10
CA GLU A 60 7.15 -6.48 9.46
C GLU A 60 6.99 -5.59 8.21
N LEU A 61 5.77 -5.50 7.66
CA LEU A 61 5.47 -4.67 6.50
C LEU A 61 5.02 -3.28 6.93
N ARG A 62 5.72 -2.25 6.43
CA ARG A 62 5.31 -0.86 6.63
C ARG A 62 4.59 -0.31 5.40
N PHE A 63 3.28 -0.12 5.54
CA PHE A 63 2.45 0.45 4.47
C PHE A 63 1.69 1.72 4.88
N ALA A 64 1.77 2.13 6.15
CA ALA A 64 1.18 3.38 6.64
C ALA A 64 2.04 4.02 7.74
N PRO A 65 1.99 5.36 7.90
CA PRO A 65 2.73 6.05 8.95
C PRO A 65 2.15 5.79 10.34
N ASN A 66 0.82 5.59 10.41
CA ASN A 66 0.09 5.18 11.61
C ASN A 66 -0.59 3.84 11.31
N GLN A 67 0.18 2.76 11.36
CA GLN A 67 -0.34 1.41 11.16
C GLN A 67 -1.11 0.98 12.41
N SER A 68 -2.44 0.87 12.29
CA SER A 68 -3.32 0.44 13.38
C SER A 68 -3.82 -0.99 13.15
N PRO A 69 -4.26 -1.71 14.20
CA PRO A 69 -4.80 -3.06 14.06
C PRO A 69 -5.98 -3.15 13.09
N GLU A 70 -6.84 -2.12 13.06
CA GLU A 70 -7.98 -2.06 12.14
C GLU A 70 -7.54 -1.93 10.68
N LEU A 71 -6.44 -1.22 10.43
CA LEU A 71 -5.86 -1.12 9.10
C LEU A 71 -5.23 -2.45 8.69
N GLU A 72 -4.51 -3.12 9.59
CA GLU A 72 -3.93 -4.45 9.34
C GLU A 72 -5.01 -5.47 9.05
N GLU A 73 -6.10 -5.50 9.82
CA GLU A 73 -7.25 -6.37 9.55
C GLU A 73 -7.81 -6.14 8.14
N LYS A 74 -7.95 -4.87 7.74
CA LYS A 74 -8.42 -4.54 6.39
C LYS A 74 -7.45 -4.97 5.30
N VAL A 75 -6.15 -4.82 5.52
CA VAL A 75 -5.11 -5.30 4.59
C VAL A 75 -5.16 -6.82 4.47
N MET A 76 -5.29 -7.54 5.58
CA MET A 76 -5.41 -9.01 5.58
C MET A 76 -6.65 -9.48 4.83
N GLU A 77 -7.79 -8.83 5.02
CA GLU A 77 -9.02 -9.12 4.27
C GLU A 77 -8.82 -8.98 2.76
N LEU A 78 -8.18 -7.89 2.33
CA LEU A 78 -7.93 -7.62 0.92
C LEU A 78 -6.86 -8.55 0.33
N HIS A 79 -5.79 -8.83 1.06
CA HIS A 79 -4.72 -9.72 0.64
C HIS A 79 -5.26 -11.12 0.27
N ARG A 80 -6.20 -11.65 1.08
CA ARG A 80 -6.89 -12.92 0.79
C ARG A 80 -7.65 -12.92 -0.55
N THR A 81 -8.03 -11.77 -1.07
CA THR A 81 -8.77 -11.65 -2.34
C THR A 81 -7.85 -11.67 -3.57
N HIS A 82 -6.54 -11.43 -3.38
CA HIS A 82 -5.55 -11.38 -4.47
C HIS A 82 -5.00 -12.75 -4.85
N ARG A 83 -5.54 -13.83 -4.27
CA ARG A 83 -5.08 -15.20 -4.49
C ARG A 83 -4.96 -15.55 -5.97
N GLY A 84 -3.80 -16.08 -6.37
CA GLY A 84 -3.44 -16.41 -7.74
C GLY A 84 -2.81 -15.24 -8.51
N GLN A 85 -2.70 -14.06 -7.91
CA GLN A 85 -1.95 -12.94 -8.47
C GLN A 85 -0.45 -13.14 -8.22
N THR A 86 0.38 -12.98 -9.24
CA THR A 86 1.83 -13.08 -9.07
C THR A 86 2.39 -11.83 -8.37
N PRO A 87 3.53 -11.96 -7.66
CA PRO A 87 4.20 -10.81 -7.04
C PRO A 87 4.43 -9.61 -7.98
N ALA A 88 4.84 -9.88 -9.22
CA ALA A 88 5.07 -8.84 -10.22
C ALA A 88 3.77 -8.12 -10.66
N GLU A 89 2.65 -8.85 -10.74
CA GLU A 89 1.34 -8.23 -11.03
C GLU A 89 0.85 -7.39 -9.85
N ALA A 90 1.11 -7.83 -8.61
CA ALA A 90 0.77 -7.08 -7.41
C ALA A 90 1.58 -5.78 -7.33
N GLU A 91 2.89 -5.84 -7.58
CA GLU A 91 3.76 -4.66 -7.65
C GLU A 91 3.29 -3.68 -8.74
N LEU A 92 2.92 -4.18 -9.92
CA LEU A 92 2.37 -3.33 -10.98
C LEU A 92 1.09 -2.62 -10.53
N HIS A 93 0.15 -3.34 -9.92
CA HIS A 93 -1.08 -2.74 -9.40
C HIS A 93 -0.82 -1.73 -8.29
N TYR A 94 0.15 -1.99 -7.41
CA TYR A 94 0.60 -1.04 -6.41
C TYR A 94 1.05 0.27 -7.06
N LEU A 95 1.97 0.19 -8.03
CA LEU A 95 2.54 1.34 -8.72
C LEU A 95 1.47 2.13 -9.51
N GLU A 96 0.54 1.45 -10.17
CA GLU A 96 -0.54 2.11 -10.91
C GLU A 96 -1.49 2.88 -10.00
N ASN A 97 -1.87 2.31 -8.85
CA ASN A 97 -2.74 2.96 -7.89
C ASN A 97 -2.03 4.12 -7.18
N ALA A 98 -0.77 3.91 -6.78
CA ALA A 98 0.10 4.95 -6.24
C ALA A 98 0.22 6.16 -7.16
N LYS A 99 0.52 5.92 -8.45
CA LYS A 99 0.66 6.97 -9.45
C LYS A 99 -0.64 7.75 -9.65
N LYS A 100 -1.79 7.08 -9.67
CA LYS A 100 -3.10 7.75 -9.77
C LYS A 100 -3.30 8.72 -8.60
N LEU A 101 -2.99 8.31 -7.37
CA LEU A 101 -3.13 9.17 -6.19
C LEU A 101 -2.23 10.40 -6.27
N ALA A 102 -0.99 10.21 -6.73
CA ALA A 102 -0.06 11.30 -6.98
C ALA A 102 -0.51 12.28 -8.08
N MET A 103 -1.34 11.85 -9.03
CA MET A 103 -1.88 12.69 -10.10
C MET A 103 -3.18 13.40 -9.73
N TYR A 104 -3.90 12.93 -8.71
CA TYR A 104 -5.20 13.47 -8.28
C TYR A 104 -5.16 14.18 -6.91
N GLY A 105 -4.01 14.19 -6.23
CA GLY A 105 -3.76 14.99 -5.01
C GLY A 105 -3.11 16.33 -5.32
#